data_AF-A0A937E261-F1
#
_entry.id   AF-A0A937E261-F1
#
_cell.length_a   1.000
_cell.length_b   1.000
_cell.length_c   1.000
_cell.angle_alpha   90.00
_cell.angle_beta   90.00
_cell.angle_gamma   90.00
#
_symmetry.space_group_name_H-M   'P 1'
#
loop_
_entity.id
_entity.type
_entity.pdbx_description
1 polymer ?
#
loop_
_entity_poly.entity_id
_entity_poly.type
_entity_poly.pdbx_seq_one_letter_code
_entity_poly.pdbx_strand_id
1 'polypeptide(L)'
;MLNIKNPEAHRLAKDLARRRGESLTAVVTYALREQLAREPEPVKKKATREEVEAILQRMRKAAPPEFFAAEDPTAVFYDPETGLPA
;
A
#
# COMPACT_ATOMS: atom_id res chain seq x y z
N MET A 1 -18.57 -17.27 -3.46
CA MET A 1 -18.30 -18.18 -4.60
C MET A 1 -16.80 -18.13 -4.89
N LEU A 2 -16.11 -19.26 -4.86
CA LEU A 2 -14.66 -19.35 -5.10
C LEU A 2 -14.41 -19.73 -6.56
N ASN A 3 -13.84 -18.81 -7.35
CA ASN A 3 -13.49 -19.04 -8.75
C ASN A 3 -11.97 -18.99 -8.93
N ILE A 4 -11.36 -20.12 -9.29
CA ILE A 4 -9.92 -20.24 -9.52
C ILE A 4 -9.71 -20.42 -11.03
N LYS A 5 -9.24 -19.37 -11.69
CA LYS A 5 -9.03 -19.36 -13.15
C LYS A 5 -7.76 -20.12 -13.58
N ASN A 6 -6.80 -20.29 -12.69
CA ASN A 6 -5.60 -21.05 -12.96
C ASN A 6 -5.89 -22.56 -12.84
N PRO A 7 -5.70 -23.37 -13.91
CA PRO A 7 -6.03 -24.80 -13.89
C PRO A 7 -5.25 -25.61 -12.85
N GLU A 8 -3.98 -25.27 -12.65
CA GLU A 8 -3.12 -25.95 -11.69
C GLU A 8 -3.56 -25.68 -10.24
N ALA A 9 -3.83 -24.42 -9.91
CA ALA A 9 -4.33 -24.03 -8.58
C ALA A 9 -5.67 -24.72 -8.28
N HIS A 10 -6.56 -24.84 -9.28
CA HIS A 10 -7.81 -25.56 -9.12
C HIS A 10 -7.58 -27.07 -8.89
N ARG A 11 -6.66 -27.71 -9.61
CA ARG A 11 -6.27 -29.11 -9.41
C ARG A 11 -5.74 -29.35 -7.99
N LEU A 12 -4.79 -28.51 -7.56
CA LEU A 12 -4.19 -28.59 -6.22
C LEU A 12 -5.25 -28.43 -5.12
N ALA A 13 -6.13 -27.44 -5.25
CA ALA A 13 -7.23 -27.24 -4.30
C ALA A 13 -8.17 -28.45 -4.24
N LYS A 14 -8.51 -29.06 -5.38
CA LYS A 14 -9.34 -30.28 -5.45
C LYS A 14 -8.67 -31.47 -4.80
N ASP A 15 -7.38 -31.68 -5.04
CA ASP A 15 -6.64 -32.79 -4.44
C ASP A 15 -6.54 -32.63 -2.93
N LEU A 16 -6.32 -31.40 -2.44
CA LEU A 16 -6.30 -31.10 -1.01
C LEU A 16 -7.69 -31.31 -0.36
N ALA A 17 -8.75 -30.84 -1.01
CA ALA A 17 -10.14 -31.05 -0.57
C ALA A 17 -10.45 -32.54 -0.41
N ARG A 18 -10.09 -33.35 -1.43
CA ARG A 18 -10.30 -34.80 -1.41
C ARG A 18 -9.55 -35.48 -0.26
N ARG A 19 -8.30 -35.09 -0.01
CA ARG A 19 -7.48 -35.66 1.07
C ARG A 19 -8.01 -35.32 2.47
N ARG A 20 -8.62 -34.16 2.64
CA ARG A 20 -9.16 -33.69 3.93
C ARG A 20 -10.63 -34.00 4.15
N GLY A 21 -11.36 -34.40 3.11
CA GLY A 21 -12.81 -34.64 3.19
C GLY A 21 -13.63 -33.36 3.39
N GLU A 22 -13.08 -32.22 2.99
CA GLU A 22 -13.67 -30.89 3.21
C GLU A 22 -14.06 -30.23 1.89
N SER A 23 -14.89 -29.18 1.97
CA SER A 23 -15.25 -28.37 0.79
C SER A 23 -14.05 -27.62 0.23
N LEU A 24 -14.03 -27.39 -1.10
CA LEU A 24 -12.97 -26.62 -1.77
C LEU A 24 -12.73 -25.24 -1.14
N THR A 25 -13.80 -24.58 -0.68
CA THR A 25 -13.71 -23.28 -0.02
C THR A 25 -13.06 -23.40 1.36
N ALA A 26 -13.39 -24.43 2.12
CA ALA A 26 -12.83 -24.63 3.47
C ALA A 26 -11.32 -24.89 3.40
N VAL A 27 -10.87 -25.82 2.56
CA VAL A 27 -9.43 -26.14 2.45
C VAL A 27 -8.61 -24.98 1.90
N VAL A 28 -9.10 -24.26 0.89
CA VAL A 28 -8.38 -23.09 0.36
C VAL A 28 -8.31 -22.00 1.43
N THR A 29 -9.41 -21.74 2.14
CA THR A 29 -9.43 -20.77 3.24
C THR A 29 -8.45 -21.14 4.34
N TYR A 30 -8.41 -22.41 4.74
CA TYR A 30 -7.48 -22.91 5.75
C TYR A 30 -6.04 -22.76 5.29
N ALA A 31 -5.71 -23.22 4.08
CA ALA A 31 -4.34 -23.17 3.55
C ALA A 31 -3.83 -21.73 3.44
N LEU A 32 -4.67 -20.79 3.00
CA LEU A 32 -4.31 -19.37 2.94
C LEU A 32 -4.08 -18.79 4.34
N ARG A 33 -4.94 -19.09 5.32
CA ARG A 33 -4.75 -18.63 6.70
C ARG A 33 -3.47 -19.19 7.31
N GLU A 34 -3.21 -20.47 7.10
CA GLU A 34 -1.99 -21.13 7.56
C GLU A 34 -0.75 -20.49 6.95
N GLN A 35 -0.77 -20.20 5.64
CA GLN A 35 0.35 -19.54 4.99
C GLN A 35 0.55 -18.10 5.48
N LEU A 36 -0.52 -17.32 5.61
CA LEU A 36 -0.45 -15.95 6.15
C LEU A 36 0.02 -15.92 7.61
N ALA A 37 -0.24 -16.96 8.39
CA ALA A 37 0.30 -17.06 9.75
C ALA A 37 1.81 -17.35 9.77
N ARG A 38 2.33 -18.05 8.74
CA ARG A 38 3.76 -18.34 8.58
C ARG A 38 4.53 -17.21 7.92
N GLU A 39 3.85 -16.44 7.08
CA GLU A 39 4.36 -15.27 6.38
C GLU A 39 3.75 -14.00 6.99
N PRO A 40 4.27 -13.52 8.15
CA PRO A 40 3.79 -12.29 8.73
C PRO A 40 3.89 -11.15 7.72
N GLU A 41 2.92 -10.23 7.75
CA GLU A 41 2.91 -9.06 6.87
C GLU A 41 4.30 -8.41 6.92
N PRO A 42 4.93 -8.14 5.76
CA PRO A 42 6.23 -7.51 5.75
C PRO A 42 6.14 -6.24 6.59
N VAL A 43 7.00 -6.14 7.61
CA VAL A 43 7.02 -4.96 8.47
C VAL A 43 7.24 -3.77 7.55
N LYS A 44 6.18 -3.00 7.31
CA LYS A 44 6.30 -1.70 6.64
C LYS A 44 7.25 -0.92 7.52
N LYS A 45 8.51 -0.78 7.09
CA LYS A 45 9.48 0.02 7.81
C LYS A 45 8.85 1.40 7.95
N LYS A 46 8.52 1.77 9.17
CA LYS A 46 8.15 3.16 9.46
C LYS A 46 9.37 3.98 9.08
N ALA A 47 9.15 5.05 8.32
CA ALA A 47 10.23 5.96 7.99
C ALA A 47 10.90 6.40 9.29
N THR A 48 12.23 6.31 9.35
CA THR A 48 12.95 6.81 10.52
C THR A 48 12.81 8.32 10.58
N ARG A 49 13.07 8.90 11.76
CA ARG A 49 13.07 10.36 11.90
C ARG A 49 14.07 11.00 10.94
N GLU A 50 15.20 10.35 10.73
CA GLU A 50 16.26 10.78 9.81
C GLU A 50 15.80 10.75 8.35
N GLU A 51 15.06 9.71 7.94
CA GLU A 51 14.49 9.62 6.59
C GLU A 51 13.45 10.71 6.35
N VAL A 52 12.59 10.99 7.33
CA VAL A 52 11.61 12.08 7.25
C VAL A 52 12.31 13.44 7.18
N GLU A 53 13.32 13.67 8.03
CA GLU A 53 14.10 14.92 8.01
C GLU A 53 14.84 15.11 6.68
N ALA A 54 15.42 14.05 6.11
CA ALA A 54 16.08 14.10 4.81
C ALA A 54 15.11 14.51 3.68
N ILE A 55 13.87 14.00 3.71
CA ILE A 55 12.82 14.39 2.77
C ILE A 55 12.47 15.87 2.95
N LEU A 56 12.27 16.32 4.19
CA LEU A 56 11.96 17.73 4.49
C LEU A 56 13.06 18.68 4.04
N GLN A 57 14.33 18.33 4.26
CA GLN A 57 15.47 19.14 3.81
C GLN A 57 15.55 19.20 2.29
N ARG A 58 15.25 18.10 1.59
CA ARG A 58 15.18 18.09 0.12
C ARG A 58 14.05 18.99 -0.39
N MET A 59 12.88 18.95 0.25
CA MET A 59 11.76 19.81 -0.09
C MET A 59 12.09 21.29 0.13
N ARG A 60 12.68 21.64 1.28
CA ARG A 60 13.12 23.01 1.60
C ARG A 60 14.12 23.60 0.62
N LYS A 61 14.99 22.77 0.06
CA LYS A 61 15.96 23.21 -0.97
C LYS A 61 15.33 23.43 -2.35
N ALA A 62 14.23 22.74 -2.64
CA ALA A 62 13.62 22.74 -3.97
C ALA A 62 12.45 23.73 -4.08
N ALA A 63 11.76 24.04 -2.99
CA ALA A 63 10.61 24.95 -3.00
C ALA A 63 11.03 26.40 -2.71
N PRO A 64 10.26 27.40 -3.20
CA PRO A 64 10.44 28.80 -2.84
C PRO A 64 10.34 29.01 -1.32
N PRO A 65 11.11 29.92 -0.71
CA PRO A 65 11.04 30.21 0.73
C PRO A 65 9.62 30.55 1.21
N GLU A 66 8.83 31.20 0.35
CA GLU A 66 7.46 31.65 0.60
C GLU A 66 6.49 30.46 0.77
N PHE A 67 6.79 29.31 0.15
CA PHE A 67 5.98 28.09 0.24
C PHE A 67 5.83 27.58 1.68
N PHE A 68 6.84 27.80 2.52
CA PHE A 68 6.82 27.37 3.93
C PHE A 68 6.47 28.49 4.91
N ALA A 69 6.33 29.73 4.44
CA ALA A 69 6.07 30.90 5.27
C ALA A 69 4.58 31.27 5.31
N ALA A 70 3.82 30.89 4.28
CA ALA A 70 2.40 31.17 4.18
C ALA A 70 1.54 30.17 4.98
N GLU A 71 0.42 30.65 5.52
CA GLU A 71 -0.62 29.79 6.12
C GLU A 71 -1.27 28.89 5.07
N ASP A 72 -1.37 29.39 3.83
CA ASP A 72 -1.68 28.60 2.63
C ASP A 72 -0.43 28.48 1.74
N PRO A 73 0.25 27.31 1.73
CA PRO A 73 1.41 27.04 0.90
C PRO A 73 1.14 27.14 -0.60
N THR A 74 -0.13 27.12 -1.02
CA THR A 74 -0.52 27.18 -2.43
C THR A 74 -0.66 28.61 -2.94
N ALA A 75 -0.77 29.59 -2.05
CA ALA A 75 -0.93 31.01 -2.40
C ALA A 75 0.22 31.56 -3.26
N VAL A 76 1.43 31.00 -3.14
CA VAL A 76 2.59 31.37 -3.97
C VAL A 76 2.40 31.04 -5.46
N PHE A 77 1.49 30.14 -5.80
CA PHE A 77 1.26 29.71 -7.19
C PHE A 77 0.13 30.45 -7.89
N TYR A 78 -0.53 31.40 -7.22
CA TYR A 78 -1.65 32.15 -7.77
C TYR A 78 -1.46 33.65 -7.59
N ASP A 79 -1.86 34.42 -8.61
CA ASP A 79 -1.88 35.88 -8.52
C ASP A 79 -2.95 36.34 -7.51
N PRO A 80 -2.61 37.23 -6.56
CA PRO A 80 -3.51 37.59 -5.46
C PRO A 80 -4.69 38.47 -5.88
N GLU A 81 -4.63 39.15 -7.02
CA GLU A 81 -5.69 40.03 -7.51
C GLU A 81 -6.70 39.28 -8.40
N THR A 82 -6.20 38.36 -9.21
CA THR A 82 -6.99 37.64 -10.23
C THR A 82 -7.31 36.20 -9.84
N GLY A 83 -6.56 35.61 -8.90
CA GLY A 83 -6.71 34.21 -8.47
C GLY A 83 -6.31 33.18 -9.53
N LEU A 84 -5.66 33.61 -10.61
CA LEU A 84 -5.19 32.73 -11.69
C LEU A 84 -3.78 32.19 -11.38
N PRO A 85 -3.39 31.02 -11.92
CA PRO A 85 -2.03 30.52 -11.77
C PRO A 85 -1.00 31.53 -12.30
N ALA A 86 0.03 31.80 -11.48
CA ALA A 86 1.15 32.69 -11.81
C ALA A 86 2.16 32.04 -12.78
#